data_AF-A0A1H2FNJ5-F1
#
_entry.id   AF-A0A1H2FNJ5-F1
#
_cell.length_a   1.000
_cell.length_b   1.000
_cell.length_c   1.000
_cell.angle_alpha   90.00
_cell.angle_beta   90.00
_cell.angle_gamma   90.00
#
_symmetry.space_group_name_H-M   'P 1'
#
loop_
_entity.id
_entity.type
_entity.pdbx_description
1 polymer ?
#
loop_
_entity_poly.entity_id
_entity_poly.type
_entity_poly.pdbx_seq_one_letter_code
_entity_poly.pdbx_strand_id
1 'polypeptide(L)'
;MMSKTRITVLLTFLPDCRTRQSFRRFAMASLCMLFVPLAQANFSVPPGGSFTVPAGGSFDVSCGLLDVQGELLNDGEITQAQDVDIAGSGTLNAGSGTLFVGQNWNNSGTFIPGNSTVVVDDSCGTDPIVFTGATTFNNLTIISNSGRTVLLPPGNGLVVNGTLTLQGAGAQPLVLESSGPGLATIQLGPEALVITDNVDVASNVSIGERSSHIAAIPTTSTLGLTLLAMLLALLARARLSTRSHYQRNIRQG
;
A
#
# COMPACT_ATOMS: atom_id res chain seq x y z
N MET A 1 -51.44 -41.19 82.51
CA MET A 1 -50.24 -40.58 83.14
C MET A 1 -49.78 -39.42 82.27
N MET A 2 -49.67 -38.21 82.85
CA MET A 2 -48.69 -37.12 82.60
C MET A 2 -48.12 -36.95 81.16
N SER A 3 -47.90 -35.79 80.54
CA SER A 3 -47.94 -34.35 80.86
C SER A 3 -47.24 -33.64 79.67
N LYS A 4 -47.57 -32.35 79.41
CA LYS A 4 -46.77 -31.32 78.67
C LYS A 4 -46.60 -31.48 77.15
N THR A 5 -46.38 -30.45 76.31
CA THR A 5 -46.54 -28.98 76.30
C THR A 5 -46.22 -28.55 74.85
N ARG A 6 -46.84 -27.45 74.40
CA ARG A 6 -46.72 -26.72 73.11
C ARG A 6 -45.27 -26.45 72.64
N ILE A 7 -45.09 -26.14 71.35
CA ILE A 7 -44.63 -24.81 70.86
C ILE A 7 -44.54 -24.81 69.31
N THR A 8 -45.36 -23.95 68.69
CA THR A 8 -45.29 -23.53 67.28
C THR A 8 -44.34 -22.33 67.22
N VAL A 9 -43.25 -22.42 66.44
CA VAL A 9 -42.40 -21.26 66.13
C VAL A 9 -42.53 -20.95 64.64
N LEU A 10 -43.22 -19.85 64.36
CA LEU A 10 -43.25 -19.16 63.08
C LEU A 10 -41.94 -18.38 62.94
N LEU A 11 -40.97 -18.90 62.18
CA LEU A 11 -39.72 -18.21 61.88
C LEU A 11 -39.89 -17.32 60.64
N THR A 12 -40.24 -16.05 60.88
CA THR A 12 -39.94 -14.94 59.98
C THR A 12 -38.44 -14.69 59.98
N PHE A 13 -37.72 -15.14 58.95
CA PHE A 13 -36.34 -14.74 58.70
C PHE A 13 -36.34 -13.43 57.90
N LEU A 14 -36.10 -12.32 58.61
CA LEU A 14 -35.60 -11.07 58.05
C LEU A 14 -34.18 -11.32 57.51
N PRO A 15 -33.85 -10.95 56.27
CA PRO A 15 -32.48 -10.98 55.80
C PRO A 15 -31.70 -9.80 56.39
N ASP A 16 -30.59 -10.15 57.05
CA ASP A 16 -29.67 -9.27 57.75
C ASP A 16 -29.11 -8.11 56.90
N CYS A 17 -29.08 -6.94 57.53
CA CYS A 17 -28.53 -5.68 57.02
C CYS A 17 -26.98 -5.66 57.11
N ARG A 18 -26.31 -6.66 56.54
CA ARG A 18 -24.82 -6.74 56.48
C ARG A 18 -24.26 -7.08 55.09
N THR A 19 -25.12 -7.23 54.10
CA THR A 19 -24.80 -7.68 52.72
C THR A 19 -24.84 -6.56 51.67
N ARG A 20 -25.20 -5.32 52.03
CA ARG A 20 -25.26 -4.18 51.09
C ARG A 20 -23.90 -3.59 50.71
N GLN A 21 -22.85 -3.81 51.50
CA GLN A 21 -21.54 -3.19 51.28
C GLN A 21 -20.64 -3.99 50.31
N SER A 22 -20.81 -5.31 50.26
CA SER A 22 -20.13 -6.20 49.32
C SER A 22 -20.74 -6.14 47.92
N PHE A 23 -22.06 -5.98 47.78
CA PHE A 23 -22.70 -5.90 46.47
C PHE A 23 -22.35 -4.63 45.69
N ARG A 24 -22.17 -3.48 46.36
CA ARG A 24 -21.71 -2.22 45.73
C ARG A 24 -20.25 -2.30 45.25
N ARG A 25 -19.41 -3.10 45.90
CA ARG A 25 -17.99 -3.28 45.50
C ARG A 25 -17.86 -4.21 44.29
N PHE A 26 -18.69 -5.24 44.20
CA PHE A 26 -18.74 -6.11 43.02
C PHE A 26 -19.33 -5.42 41.78
N ALA A 27 -20.40 -4.63 41.96
CA ALA A 27 -21.00 -3.89 40.84
C ALA A 27 -20.06 -2.80 40.25
N MET A 28 -19.20 -2.19 41.08
CA MET A 28 -18.25 -1.17 40.63
C MET A 28 -17.01 -1.78 39.94
N ALA A 29 -16.59 -2.99 40.32
CA ALA A 29 -15.51 -3.72 39.66
C ALA A 29 -15.91 -4.26 38.26
N SER A 30 -17.15 -4.73 38.11
CA SER A 30 -17.68 -5.16 36.80
C SER A 30 -17.90 -4.01 35.82
N LEU A 31 -18.16 -2.79 36.31
CA LEU A 31 -18.31 -1.61 35.45
C LEU A 31 -16.95 -1.07 34.93
N CYS A 32 -15.85 -1.30 35.66
CA CYS A 32 -14.50 -0.91 35.20
C CYS A 32 -13.91 -1.85 34.13
N MET A 33 -14.32 -3.12 34.07
CA MET A 33 -13.87 -4.04 33.00
C MET A 33 -14.55 -3.78 31.65
N LEU A 34 -15.68 -3.05 31.64
CA LEU A 34 -16.37 -2.63 30.40
C LEU A 34 -15.69 -1.42 29.73
N PHE A 35 -14.63 -0.88 30.33
CA PHE A 35 -13.92 0.31 29.87
C PHE A 35 -12.40 0.11 29.77
N VAL A 36 -11.93 -1.13 29.64
CA VAL A 36 -10.54 -1.38 29.26
C VAL A 36 -10.48 -1.29 27.74
N PRO A 37 -9.94 -0.21 27.13
CA PRO A 37 -9.66 -0.23 25.71
C PRO A 37 -8.72 -1.41 25.43
N LEU A 38 -8.90 -2.10 24.31
CA LEU A 38 -7.93 -3.10 23.87
C LEU A 38 -6.56 -2.42 23.83
N ALA A 39 -5.69 -2.73 24.80
CA ALA A 39 -4.33 -2.24 24.80
C ALA A 39 -3.59 -3.02 23.71
N GLN A 40 -3.41 -2.39 22.55
CA GLN A 40 -2.56 -2.94 21.50
C GLN A 40 -1.10 -2.91 22.00
N ALA A 41 -0.40 -4.02 21.81
CA ALA A 41 1.00 -4.14 22.20
C ALA A 41 1.86 -3.46 21.12
N ASN A 42 2.39 -2.28 21.42
CA ASN A 42 3.32 -1.59 20.53
C ASN A 42 4.75 -1.99 20.86
N PHE A 43 5.59 -2.14 19.84
CA PHE A 43 7.01 -2.33 19.98
C PHE A 43 7.74 -1.05 19.57
N SER A 44 8.59 -0.52 20.47
CA SER A 44 9.32 0.71 20.23
C SER A 44 10.82 0.51 20.44
N VAL A 45 11.63 0.91 19.47
CA VAL A 45 13.08 1.05 19.60
C VAL A 45 13.35 2.51 19.99
N PRO A 46 13.71 2.79 21.26
CA PRO A 46 13.86 4.17 21.73
C PRO A 46 15.07 4.87 21.09
N PRO A 47 15.13 6.21 21.14
CA PRO A 47 16.29 6.96 20.65
C PRO A 47 17.60 6.48 21.29
N GLY A 48 18.62 6.24 20.46
CA GLY A 48 19.91 5.69 20.89
C GLY A 48 19.89 4.20 21.25
N GLY A 49 18.71 3.57 21.25
CA GLY A 49 18.56 2.12 21.31
C GLY A 49 18.89 1.46 19.97
N SER A 50 19.20 0.18 20.03
CA SER A 50 19.31 -0.66 18.84
C SER A 50 18.56 -1.97 19.02
N PHE A 51 17.94 -2.44 17.94
CA PHE A 51 17.30 -3.75 17.86
C PHE A 51 17.74 -4.45 16.57
N THR A 52 18.00 -5.75 16.65
CA THR A 52 18.45 -6.52 15.49
C THR A 52 17.67 -7.81 15.40
N VAL A 53 17.04 -8.03 14.25
CA VAL A 53 16.51 -9.32 13.85
C VAL A 53 17.56 -9.97 12.94
N PRO A 54 18.34 -10.95 13.43
CA PRO A 54 19.42 -11.55 12.65
C PRO A 54 18.86 -12.41 11.52
N ALA A 55 19.71 -12.72 10.53
CA ALA A 55 19.35 -13.63 9.45
C ALA A 55 18.84 -14.99 9.97
N GLY A 56 17.69 -15.42 9.45
CA GLY A 56 16.98 -16.62 9.90
C GLY A 56 16.21 -16.47 11.22
N GLY A 57 16.26 -15.30 11.86
CA GLY A 57 15.40 -14.96 12.99
C GLY A 57 14.06 -14.38 12.53
N SER A 58 13.05 -14.49 13.40
CA SER A 58 11.74 -13.88 13.21
C SER A 58 11.33 -13.07 14.44
N PHE A 59 10.70 -11.92 14.24
CA PHE A 59 10.13 -11.09 15.30
C PHE A 59 8.70 -10.70 14.94
N ASP A 60 7.77 -10.97 15.85
CA ASP A 60 6.34 -10.73 15.66
C ASP A 60 5.90 -9.51 16.48
N VAL A 61 5.30 -8.52 15.83
CA VAL A 61 4.79 -7.27 16.46
C VAL A 61 3.33 -7.39 16.90
N SER A 62 2.71 -8.55 16.68
CA SER A 62 1.39 -8.95 17.17
C SER A 62 0.28 -7.96 16.83
N CYS A 63 0.32 -7.45 15.60
CA CYS A 63 -0.61 -6.45 15.07
C CYS A 63 -0.68 -5.18 15.91
N GLY A 64 0.45 -4.73 16.44
CA GLY A 64 0.63 -3.40 17.00
C GLY A 64 1.54 -2.51 16.15
N LEU A 65 1.86 -1.35 16.71
CA LEU A 65 2.78 -0.39 16.10
C LEU A 65 4.24 -0.85 16.23
N LEU A 66 4.97 -0.85 15.13
CA LEU A 66 6.43 -0.89 15.08
C LEU A 66 6.97 0.55 15.01
N ASP A 67 7.42 1.07 16.15
CA ASP A 67 7.95 2.43 16.30
C ASP A 67 9.49 2.41 16.36
N VAL A 68 10.13 2.99 15.35
CA VAL A 68 11.60 3.02 15.21
C VAL A 68 12.07 4.45 15.44
N GLN A 69 12.53 4.75 16.66
CA GLN A 69 13.13 6.03 17.02
C GLN A 69 14.66 5.97 17.16
N GLY A 70 15.21 4.77 17.35
CA GLY A 70 16.64 4.44 17.32
C GLY A 70 17.02 3.66 16.06
N GLU A 71 17.91 2.67 16.20
CA GLU A 71 18.42 1.86 15.09
C GLU A 71 17.76 0.47 15.06
N LEU A 72 17.11 0.10 13.96
CA LEU A 72 16.60 -1.25 13.73
C LEU A 72 17.31 -1.88 12.53
N LEU A 73 17.96 -3.03 12.73
CA LEU A 73 18.49 -3.87 11.65
C LEU A 73 17.62 -5.11 11.46
N ASN A 74 17.09 -5.31 10.26
CA ASN A 74 16.31 -6.48 9.88
C ASN A 74 17.03 -7.29 8.80
N ASP A 75 17.74 -8.34 9.19
CA ASP A 75 18.27 -9.34 8.26
C ASP A 75 17.43 -10.63 8.23
N GLY A 76 16.42 -10.73 9.10
CA GLY A 76 15.49 -11.85 9.20
C GLY A 76 14.08 -11.48 8.75
N GLU A 77 13.09 -11.80 9.58
CA GLU A 77 11.68 -11.55 9.29
C GLU A 77 11.01 -10.77 10.41
N ILE A 78 10.34 -9.67 10.07
CA ILE A 78 9.44 -8.96 11.00
C ILE A 78 8.01 -9.17 10.51
N THR A 79 7.18 -9.79 11.34
CA THR A 79 5.80 -10.15 11.03
C THR A 79 4.80 -9.33 11.81
N GLN A 80 3.59 -9.19 11.26
CA GLN A 80 2.43 -8.62 11.94
C GLN A 80 2.68 -7.19 12.48
N ALA A 81 3.48 -6.36 11.81
CA ALA A 81 3.49 -4.93 12.12
C ALA A 81 2.19 -4.34 11.57
N GLN A 82 1.30 -3.87 12.44
CA GLN A 82 0.08 -3.21 11.96
C GLN A 82 0.44 -1.89 11.30
N ASP A 83 1.10 -1.01 12.05
CA ASP A 83 1.65 0.24 11.53
C ASP A 83 3.17 0.21 11.68
N VAL A 84 3.87 0.83 10.72
CA VAL A 84 5.31 1.07 10.80
C VAL A 84 5.53 2.57 10.87
N ASP A 85 6.18 3.03 11.93
CA ASP A 85 6.58 4.42 12.10
C ASP A 85 8.11 4.51 12.25
N ILE A 86 8.76 5.12 11.28
CA ILE A 86 10.17 5.48 11.35
C ILE A 86 10.22 6.95 11.74
N ALA A 87 10.50 7.22 13.01
CA ALA A 87 10.59 8.59 13.52
C ALA A 87 11.78 9.33 12.91
N GLY A 88 11.78 10.66 12.94
CA GLY A 88 12.80 11.49 12.27
C GLY A 88 14.24 11.25 12.72
N SER A 89 14.46 10.71 13.92
CA SER A 89 15.78 10.30 14.43
C SER A 89 16.10 8.82 14.21
N GLY A 90 15.11 8.04 13.77
CA GLY A 90 15.21 6.59 13.63
C GLY A 90 15.80 6.18 12.28
N THR A 91 16.48 5.04 12.31
CA THR A 91 16.98 4.35 11.13
C THR A 91 16.45 2.94 11.12
N LEU A 92 15.71 2.58 10.07
CA LEU A 92 15.34 1.20 9.78
C LEU A 92 16.21 0.71 8.62
N ASN A 93 17.20 -0.12 8.92
CA ASN A 93 17.97 -0.85 7.93
C ASN A 93 17.33 -2.22 7.69
N ALA A 94 16.69 -2.36 6.53
CA ALA A 94 15.99 -3.58 6.16
C ALA A 94 16.89 -4.69 5.61
N GLY A 95 18.20 -4.45 5.52
CA GLY A 95 19.20 -5.50 5.27
C GLY A 95 18.85 -6.40 4.09
N SER A 96 18.79 -7.71 4.33
CA SER A 96 18.18 -8.69 3.42
C SER A 96 16.85 -9.26 3.92
N GLY A 97 16.25 -8.64 4.93
CA GLY A 97 15.08 -9.18 5.61
C GLY A 97 13.76 -8.95 4.88
N THR A 98 12.70 -9.55 5.41
CA THR A 98 11.32 -9.31 4.99
C THR A 98 10.58 -8.59 6.11
N LEU A 99 9.76 -7.60 5.77
CA LEU A 99 8.92 -6.85 6.71
C LEU A 99 7.46 -6.90 6.24
N PHE A 100 6.59 -7.50 7.07
CA PHE A 100 5.16 -7.56 6.83
C PHE A 100 4.44 -6.43 7.54
N VAL A 101 3.68 -5.64 6.77
CA VAL A 101 2.94 -4.46 7.22
C VAL A 101 1.46 -4.63 6.92
N GLY A 102 0.60 -4.48 7.93
CA GLY A 102 -0.83 -4.69 7.77
C GLY A 102 -1.62 -3.42 7.42
N GLN A 103 -1.14 -2.25 7.84
CA GLN A 103 -1.79 -0.95 7.67
C GLN A 103 -0.74 0.12 7.36
N ASN A 104 -0.58 1.18 8.17
CA ASN A 104 0.09 2.40 7.70
C ASN A 104 1.60 2.27 7.64
N TRP A 105 2.18 3.00 6.69
CA TRP A 105 3.62 3.19 6.56
C TRP A 105 3.95 4.67 6.72
N ASN A 106 4.61 5.03 7.81
CA ASN A 106 5.11 6.38 8.04
C ASN A 106 6.63 6.40 8.07
N ASN A 107 7.25 7.10 7.14
CA ASN A 107 8.70 7.28 7.10
C ASN A 107 9.07 8.75 7.23
N SER A 108 9.37 9.17 8.45
CA SER A 108 9.91 10.51 8.74
C SER A 108 11.43 10.51 8.96
N GLY A 109 12.03 9.34 9.18
CA GLY A 109 13.46 9.14 9.40
C GLY A 109 14.19 8.55 8.19
N THR A 110 15.06 7.58 8.45
CA THR A 110 15.88 6.95 7.41
C THR A 110 15.49 5.49 7.22
N PHE A 111 15.01 5.16 6.02
CA PHE A 111 14.82 3.77 5.59
C PHE A 111 15.94 3.35 4.63
N ILE A 112 16.71 2.33 5.01
CA ILE A 112 17.77 1.76 4.17
C ILE A 112 17.25 0.43 3.62
N PRO A 113 16.86 0.36 2.33
CA PRO A 113 16.16 -0.81 1.80
C PRO A 113 17.05 -2.05 1.66
N GLY A 114 18.36 -1.91 1.45
CA GLY A 114 19.24 -3.04 1.17
C GLY A 114 18.71 -3.93 0.03
N ASN A 115 18.67 -5.24 0.26
CA ASN A 115 18.05 -6.23 -0.62
C ASN A 115 16.66 -6.69 -0.11
N SER A 116 16.05 -5.93 0.79
CA SER A 116 14.85 -6.35 1.53
C SER A 116 13.61 -6.48 0.66
N THR A 117 12.57 -7.08 1.25
CA THR A 117 11.21 -7.06 0.71
C THR A 117 10.24 -6.54 1.76
N VAL A 118 9.47 -5.52 1.40
CA VAL A 118 8.33 -5.06 2.20
C VAL A 118 7.06 -5.66 1.63
N VAL A 119 6.30 -6.37 2.45
CA VAL A 119 5.04 -7.02 2.08
C VAL A 119 3.93 -6.32 2.84
N VAL A 120 3.03 -5.67 2.11
CA VAL A 120 1.77 -5.17 2.64
C VAL A 120 0.71 -6.22 2.38
N ASP A 121 0.08 -6.71 3.45
CA ASP A 121 -0.99 -7.70 3.38
C ASP A 121 -2.16 -7.37 4.33
N ASP A 122 -3.18 -8.22 4.33
CA ASP A 122 -4.37 -8.04 5.17
C ASP A 122 -4.22 -8.62 6.59
N SER A 123 -3.02 -9.01 7.03
CA SER A 123 -2.80 -9.79 8.27
C SER A 123 -3.25 -9.06 9.54
N CYS A 124 -3.13 -7.72 9.58
CA CYS A 124 -3.49 -6.88 10.72
C CYS A 124 -4.62 -5.88 10.43
N GLY A 125 -5.41 -6.15 9.39
CA GLY A 125 -6.58 -5.35 9.04
C GLY A 125 -6.70 -5.13 7.53
N THR A 126 -7.88 -4.69 7.12
CA THR A 126 -8.25 -4.44 5.71
C THR A 126 -8.58 -2.98 5.43
N ASP A 127 -8.41 -2.11 6.43
CA ASP A 127 -8.62 -0.66 6.28
C ASP A 127 -7.69 -0.08 5.21
N PRO A 128 -8.00 1.10 4.62
CA PRO A 128 -7.08 1.73 3.69
C PRO A 128 -5.70 1.92 4.30
N ILE A 129 -4.65 1.53 3.57
CA ILE A 129 -3.26 1.79 3.96
C ILE A 129 -2.86 3.18 3.48
N VAL A 130 -2.27 3.97 4.37
CA VAL A 130 -1.67 5.26 4.02
C VAL A 130 -0.15 5.16 4.03
N PHE A 131 0.46 5.55 2.91
CA PHE A 131 1.90 5.79 2.83
C PHE A 131 2.18 7.28 3.06
N THR A 132 3.00 7.57 4.06
CA THR A 132 3.48 8.92 4.36
C THR A 132 5.00 8.97 4.40
N GLY A 133 5.55 10.08 3.92
CA GLY A 133 6.99 10.27 3.79
C GLY A 133 7.59 9.63 2.54
N ALA A 134 8.69 10.19 2.08
CA ALA A 134 9.39 9.68 0.90
C ALA A 134 10.14 8.39 1.25
N THR A 135 9.89 7.29 0.52
CA THR A 135 10.52 6.00 0.80
C THR A 135 11.00 5.32 -0.48
N THR A 136 12.23 4.82 -0.45
CA THR A 136 12.78 3.97 -1.50
C THR A 136 12.78 2.52 -1.03
N PHE A 137 12.02 1.67 -1.69
CA PHE A 137 11.98 0.23 -1.45
C PHE A 137 12.88 -0.51 -2.43
N ASN A 138 13.44 -1.63 -1.99
CA ASN A 138 14.06 -2.57 -2.92
C ASN A 138 12.98 -3.40 -3.61
N ASN A 139 12.25 -4.24 -2.87
CA ASN A 139 11.03 -4.88 -3.35
C ASN A 139 9.83 -4.43 -2.52
N LEU A 140 8.71 -4.16 -3.19
CA LEU A 140 7.44 -3.82 -2.56
C LEU A 140 6.35 -4.72 -3.12
N THR A 141 5.70 -5.46 -2.25
CA THR A 141 4.57 -6.32 -2.57
C THR A 141 3.36 -5.84 -1.82
N ILE A 142 2.27 -5.52 -2.51
CA ILE A 142 0.99 -5.15 -1.90
C ILE A 142 -0.04 -6.15 -2.38
N ILE A 143 -0.55 -6.96 -1.46
CA ILE A 143 -1.55 -7.99 -1.74
C ILE A 143 -2.75 -7.72 -0.84
N SER A 144 -3.94 -7.66 -1.42
CA SER A 144 -5.18 -7.60 -0.66
C SER A 144 -6.22 -8.52 -1.25
N ASN A 145 -6.75 -9.39 -0.40
CA ASN A 145 -7.87 -10.27 -0.74
C ASN A 145 -9.22 -9.60 -0.48
N SER A 146 -9.24 -8.45 0.21
CA SER A 146 -10.44 -7.67 0.52
C SER A 146 -10.72 -6.51 -0.44
N GLY A 147 -9.81 -6.24 -1.40
CA GLY A 147 -9.90 -5.10 -2.32
C GLY A 147 -9.68 -3.75 -1.65
N ARG A 148 -8.68 -3.67 -0.76
CA ARG A 148 -8.40 -2.45 0.00
C ARG A 148 -7.87 -1.31 -0.89
N THR A 149 -8.00 -0.09 -0.39
CA THR A 149 -7.41 1.11 -1.01
C THR A 149 -6.02 1.38 -0.46
N VAL A 150 -5.09 1.75 -1.34
CA VAL A 150 -3.74 2.21 -1.03
C VAL A 150 -3.65 3.70 -1.33
N LEU A 151 -3.44 4.49 -0.29
CA LEU A 151 -3.30 5.94 -0.36
C LEU A 151 -1.81 6.30 -0.43
N LEU A 152 -1.38 6.73 -1.61
CA LEU A 152 0.00 7.08 -1.93
C LEU A 152 0.25 8.57 -1.68
N PRO A 153 1.45 8.96 -1.21
CA PRO A 153 1.79 10.38 -1.04
C PRO A 153 1.86 11.08 -2.42
N PRO A 154 1.33 12.31 -2.55
CA PRO A 154 1.42 13.05 -3.81
C PRO A 154 2.88 13.39 -4.18
N GLY A 155 3.18 13.44 -5.47
CA GLY A 155 4.52 13.65 -6.01
C GLY A 155 5.30 12.35 -6.20
N ASN A 156 6.61 12.40 -6.00
CA ASN A 156 7.55 11.28 -6.15
C ASN A 156 7.92 10.68 -4.79
N GLY A 157 6.92 10.38 -3.97
CA GLY A 157 7.14 9.92 -2.61
C GLY A 157 7.53 8.45 -2.49
N LEU A 158 7.39 7.65 -3.55
CA LEU A 158 7.72 6.22 -3.50
C LEU A 158 8.60 5.86 -4.69
N VAL A 159 9.70 5.18 -4.39
CA VAL A 159 10.63 4.62 -5.39
C VAL A 159 10.72 3.12 -5.14
N VAL A 160 10.66 2.30 -6.19
CA VAL A 160 10.87 0.86 -6.11
C VAL A 160 11.99 0.46 -7.06
N ASN A 161 13.11 -0.02 -6.52
CA ASN A 161 14.31 -0.33 -7.30
C ASN A 161 14.25 -1.69 -8.01
N GLY A 162 13.65 -2.68 -7.34
CA GLY A 162 13.50 -4.06 -7.79
C GLY A 162 12.05 -4.35 -8.20
N THR A 163 11.40 -5.29 -7.54
CA THR A 163 10.05 -5.74 -7.95
C THR A 163 8.96 -4.97 -7.22
N LEU A 164 8.02 -4.40 -7.98
CA LEU A 164 6.73 -3.93 -7.51
C LEU A 164 5.66 -4.97 -7.85
N THR A 165 5.08 -5.60 -6.84
CA THR A 165 3.95 -6.53 -6.99
C THR A 165 2.70 -5.89 -6.40
N LEU A 166 1.63 -5.85 -7.19
CA LEU A 166 0.33 -5.32 -6.80
C LEU A 166 -0.72 -6.37 -7.13
N GLN A 167 -1.45 -6.85 -6.12
CA GLN A 167 -2.41 -7.93 -6.30
C GLN A 167 -3.69 -7.69 -5.51
N GLY A 168 -4.82 -7.69 -6.20
CA GLY A 168 -6.15 -7.79 -5.62
C GLY A 168 -6.73 -9.20 -5.75
N ALA A 169 -7.91 -9.45 -5.16
CA ALA A 169 -8.67 -10.69 -5.38
C ALA A 169 -9.76 -10.48 -6.44
N GLY A 170 -10.02 -11.42 -7.35
CA GLY A 170 -10.78 -11.18 -8.59
C GLY A 170 -12.07 -10.37 -8.55
N ALA A 171 -12.88 -10.43 -7.47
CA ALA A 171 -14.11 -9.61 -7.34
C ALA A 171 -13.92 -8.30 -6.55
N GLN A 172 -12.73 -8.08 -6.00
CA GLN A 172 -12.33 -7.03 -5.07
C GLN A 172 -10.92 -6.54 -5.47
N PRO A 173 -10.83 -5.68 -6.51
CA PRO A 173 -9.56 -5.17 -6.98
C PRO A 173 -8.85 -4.32 -5.92
N LEU A 174 -7.52 -4.37 -5.93
CA LEU A 174 -6.70 -3.46 -5.13
C LEU A 174 -6.79 -2.07 -5.76
N VAL A 175 -7.16 -1.05 -4.99
CA VAL A 175 -7.32 0.31 -5.52
C VAL A 175 -6.12 1.17 -5.13
N LEU A 176 -5.47 1.83 -6.10
CA LEU A 176 -4.43 2.82 -5.83
C LEU A 176 -4.99 4.24 -6.01
N GLU A 177 -4.83 5.08 -4.99
CA GLU A 177 -5.26 6.48 -5.00
C GLU A 177 -4.18 7.40 -4.42
N SER A 178 -4.17 8.67 -4.84
CA SER A 178 -3.36 9.70 -4.19
C SER A 178 -4.06 10.20 -2.92
N SER A 179 -3.31 10.36 -1.84
CA SER A 179 -3.82 10.87 -0.55
C SER A 179 -4.10 12.39 -0.56
N GLY A 180 -3.73 13.10 -1.63
CA GLY A 180 -3.91 14.54 -1.76
C GLY A 180 -4.35 14.98 -3.16
N PRO A 181 -4.47 16.30 -3.39
CA PRO A 181 -4.95 16.85 -4.67
C PRO A 181 -3.97 16.70 -5.84
N GLY A 182 -2.74 16.21 -5.58
CA GLY A 182 -1.68 16.04 -6.59
C GLY A 182 -1.63 14.63 -7.17
N LEU A 183 -0.92 14.48 -8.28
CA LEU A 183 -0.59 13.17 -8.86
C LEU A 183 0.39 12.42 -7.93
N ALA A 184 0.04 11.22 -7.49
CA ALA A 184 0.99 10.32 -6.83
C ALA A 184 1.72 9.50 -7.89
N THR A 185 3.05 9.49 -7.84
CA THR A 185 3.89 8.76 -8.78
C THR A 185 4.76 7.76 -8.03
N ILE A 186 4.63 6.48 -8.38
CA ILE A 186 5.56 5.44 -7.96
C ILE A 186 6.70 5.42 -8.98
N GLN A 187 7.87 5.90 -8.60
CA GLN A 187 9.05 5.85 -9.45
C GLN A 187 9.63 4.44 -9.47
N LEU A 188 10.10 4.02 -10.63
CA LEU A 188 10.66 2.70 -10.85
C LEU A 188 12.16 2.83 -11.12
N GLY A 189 12.95 1.94 -10.53
CA GLY A 189 14.36 1.79 -10.86
C GLY A 189 14.56 1.32 -12.30
N PRO A 190 15.79 1.43 -12.84
CA PRO A 190 16.09 1.07 -14.24
C PRO A 190 15.86 -0.42 -14.57
N GLU A 191 15.90 -1.30 -13.56
CA GLU A 191 15.68 -2.74 -13.68
C GLU A 191 14.40 -3.19 -12.97
N ALA A 192 13.52 -2.24 -12.60
CA ALA A 192 12.36 -2.57 -11.81
C ALA A 192 11.32 -3.38 -12.61
N LEU A 193 10.83 -4.45 -12.02
CA LEU A 193 9.79 -5.31 -12.57
C LEU A 193 8.44 -4.94 -11.94
N VAL A 194 7.42 -4.73 -12.76
CA VAL A 194 6.05 -4.47 -12.29
C VAL A 194 5.17 -5.68 -12.58
N ILE A 195 4.58 -6.24 -11.53
CA ILE A 195 3.61 -7.32 -11.59
C ILE A 195 2.29 -6.78 -11.03
N THR A 196 1.25 -6.78 -11.86
CA THR A 196 -0.09 -6.31 -11.47
C THR A 196 -1.12 -7.40 -11.77
N ASP A 197 -1.94 -7.75 -10.80
CA ASP A 197 -3.07 -8.67 -10.97
C ASP A 197 -4.29 -8.14 -10.22
N ASN A 198 -5.39 -7.90 -10.94
CA ASN A 198 -6.64 -7.35 -10.41
C ASN A 198 -6.45 -6.05 -9.59
N VAL A 199 -5.91 -5.01 -10.24
CA VAL A 199 -5.59 -3.71 -9.64
C VAL A 199 -6.30 -2.59 -10.40
N ASP A 200 -6.97 -1.72 -9.68
CA ASP A 200 -7.57 -0.48 -10.18
C ASP A 200 -6.68 0.71 -9.81
N VAL A 201 -6.09 1.35 -10.83
CA VAL A 201 -5.24 2.53 -10.64
C VAL A 201 -6.04 3.79 -10.93
N ALA A 202 -6.27 4.63 -9.92
CA ALA A 202 -7.02 5.86 -10.10
C ALA A 202 -6.28 6.87 -11.00
N SER A 203 -7.04 7.79 -11.62
CA SER A 203 -6.50 8.77 -12.59
C SER A 203 -5.42 9.70 -12.03
N ASN A 204 -5.42 9.89 -10.71
CA ASN A 204 -4.45 10.67 -9.93
C ASN A 204 -3.24 9.85 -9.47
N VAL A 205 -3.03 8.65 -10.03
CA VAL A 205 -1.84 7.82 -9.79
C VAL A 205 -1.09 7.56 -11.11
N SER A 206 0.23 7.44 -11.02
CA SER A 206 1.11 6.99 -12.09
C SER A 206 2.11 5.97 -11.57
N ILE A 207 2.31 4.88 -12.29
CA ILE A 207 3.34 3.88 -12.01
C ILE A 207 4.43 4.02 -13.06
N GLY A 208 5.66 4.25 -12.63
CA GLY A 208 6.77 4.67 -13.46
C GLY A 208 6.64 6.12 -13.95
N GLU A 209 7.66 6.59 -14.65
CA GLU A 209 7.50 7.79 -15.46
C GLU A 209 6.47 7.47 -16.55
N ARG A 210 5.47 8.34 -16.72
CA ARG A 210 4.71 8.37 -17.98
C ARG A 210 5.72 8.77 -19.03
N SER A 211 6.39 7.79 -19.65
CA SER A 211 7.12 8.05 -20.87
C SER A 211 6.11 8.66 -21.82
N SER A 212 6.25 9.96 -22.04
CA SER A 212 5.64 10.62 -23.18
C SER A 212 6.40 10.14 -24.41
N HIS A 213 6.34 8.83 -24.67
CA HIS A 213 6.39 8.33 -26.02
C HIS A 213 5.11 8.80 -26.72
N ILE A 214 5.08 10.10 -27.02
CA ILE A 214 4.69 10.47 -28.37
C ILE A 214 5.73 9.75 -29.21
N ALA A 215 5.39 8.55 -29.69
CA ALA A 215 6.02 8.06 -30.88
C ALA A 215 5.81 9.20 -31.87
N ALA A 216 6.85 10.00 -32.11
CA ALA A 216 6.86 10.93 -33.20
C ALA A 216 6.63 10.03 -34.41
N ILE A 217 5.39 9.95 -34.88
CA ILE A 217 5.11 9.49 -36.23
C ILE A 217 6.07 10.34 -37.04
N PRO A 218 7.07 9.77 -37.73
CA PRO A 218 8.00 10.58 -38.49
C PRO A 218 7.14 11.35 -39.48
N THR A 219 6.86 12.61 -39.16
CA THR A 219 6.17 13.48 -40.06
C THR A 219 7.19 13.65 -41.17
N THR A 220 6.80 13.20 -42.36
CA THR A 220 7.60 13.42 -43.56
C THR A 220 7.98 14.89 -43.55
N SER A 221 9.28 15.18 -43.40
CA SER A 221 9.79 16.53 -43.28
C SER A 221 9.25 17.39 -44.43
N THR A 222 9.22 18.71 -44.27
CA THR A 222 8.73 19.64 -45.31
C THR A 222 9.34 19.32 -46.68
N LEU A 223 10.61 18.89 -46.70
CA LEU A 223 11.31 18.38 -47.89
C LEU A 223 10.67 17.10 -48.46
N GLY A 224 10.37 16.11 -47.62
CA GLY A 224 9.67 14.89 -48.03
C GLY A 224 8.29 15.16 -48.65
N LEU A 225 7.51 16.10 -48.09
CA LEU A 225 6.22 16.51 -48.65
C LEU A 225 6.38 17.25 -49.99
N THR A 226 7.36 18.14 -50.10
CA THR A 226 7.63 18.84 -51.38
C THR A 226 8.12 17.88 -52.47
N LEU A 227 8.91 16.87 -52.12
CA LEU A 227 9.39 15.86 -53.07
C LEU A 227 8.24 14.97 -53.57
N LEU A 228 7.35 14.54 -52.66
CA LEU A 228 6.16 13.77 -53.02
C LEU A 228 5.21 14.58 -53.91
N ALA A 229 5.00 15.86 -53.60
CA ALA A 229 4.18 16.75 -54.42
C ALA A 229 4.78 16.95 -55.82
N MET A 230 6.11 17.08 -55.94
CA MET A 230 6.79 17.14 -57.23
C MET A 230 6.65 15.84 -58.03
N LEU A 231 6.78 14.68 -57.39
CA LEU A 231 6.61 13.39 -58.04
C LEU A 231 5.19 13.21 -58.59
N LEU A 232 4.17 13.59 -57.83
CA LEU A 232 2.78 13.55 -58.28
C LEU A 232 2.52 14.53 -59.44
N ALA A 233 3.10 15.73 -59.39
CA ALA A 233 3.00 16.70 -60.47
C ALA A 233 3.67 16.19 -61.77
N LEU A 234 4.83 15.55 -61.66
CA LEU A 234 5.53 14.94 -62.80
C LEU A 234 4.74 13.77 -63.40
N LEU A 235 4.16 12.92 -62.57
CA LEU A 235 3.29 11.81 -63.03
C LEU A 235 2.03 12.33 -63.74
N ALA A 236 1.41 13.40 -63.24
CA ALA A 236 0.27 14.03 -63.90
C ALA A 236 0.67 14.61 -65.28
N ARG A 237 1.82 15.29 -65.36
CA ARG A 237 2.37 15.80 -66.62
C ARG A 237 2.70 14.69 -67.62
N ALA A 238 3.29 13.59 -67.15
CA ALA A 238 3.60 12.44 -67.98
C ALA A 238 2.33 11.82 -68.59
N ARG A 239 1.24 11.68 -67.79
CA ARG A 239 -0.07 11.20 -68.28
C ARG A 239 -0.72 12.13 -69.30
N LEU A 240 -0.59 13.45 -69.13
CA LEU A 240 -1.09 14.43 -70.11
C LEU A 240 -0.32 14.34 -71.44
N SER A 241 1.00 14.17 -71.39
CA SER A 241 1.83 14.06 -72.59
C SER A 241 1.51 12.80 -73.41
N THR A 242 1.33 11.65 -72.76
CA THR A 242 0.97 10.38 -73.43
C THR A 242 -0.41 10.44 -74.07
N ARG A 243 -1.38 11.09 -73.42
CA ARG A 243 -2.73 11.31 -73.98
C ARG A 243 -2.69 12.18 -75.25
N SER A 244 -1.78 13.15 -75.31
CA SER A 244 -1.58 14.01 -76.49
C SER A 244 -0.92 13.28 -77.67
N HIS A 245 -0.05 12.30 -77.40
CA HIS A 245 0.56 11.45 -78.43
C HIS A 245 -0.44 10.42 -78.98
N TYR A 246 -1.27 9.83 -78.12
CA TYR A 246 -2.33 8.90 -78.55
C TYR A 246 -3.37 9.55 -79.47
N GLN A 247 -3.80 10.79 -79.16
CA GLN A 247 -4.74 11.55 -79.99
C GLN A 247 -4.17 11.94 -81.37
N ARG A 248 -2.84 12.08 -81.50
CA ARG A 248 -2.19 12.36 -82.78
C ARG A 248 -2.13 11.13 -83.70
N ASN A 249 -1.96 9.92 -83.14
CA ASN A 249 -1.90 8.69 -83.92
C ASN A 249 -3.26 8.24 -84.49
N ILE A 250 -4.39 8.69 -83.91
CA ILE A 250 -5.74 8.39 -84.43
C ILE A 250 -6.15 9.29 -85.61
N ARG A 251 -5.47 10.42 -85.84
CA ARG A 251 -5.76 11.33 -86.97
C ARG A 251 -4.99 11.01 -88.26
N GLN A 252 -4.15 9.98 -88.27
CA GLN A 252 -3.34 9.58 -89.43
C GLN A 252 -3.61 8.15 -89.93
N GLY A 253 -4.68 7.51 -89.47
CA GLY A 253 -5.26 6.30 -90.09
C GLY A 253 -6.61 6.64 -90.70
#